data_AF-A0A7K2KV66-F1
#
_entry.id   AF-A0A7K2KV66-F1
#
_cell.length_a   1.000
_cell.length_b   1.000
_cell.length_c   1.000
_cell.angle_alpha   90.00
_cell.angle_beta   90.00
_cell.angle_gamma   90.00
#
_symmetry.space_group_name_H-M   'P 1'
#
loop_
_entity.id
_entity.type
_entity.pdbx_description
1 polymer ?
#
loop_
_entity_poly.entity_id
_entity_poly.type
_entity_poly.pdbx_seq_one_letter_code
_entity_poly.pdbx_strand_id
1 'polypeptide(L)'
;ELPPYPFQHQHYWLHPEAPSVGTGVPHPAVSAAAAGSLLGARLPSSPLAEAQFAPSLDPSAHPCLDESVVGGRPVVSAGVFVESLIEAVTELAGPGPVSVEDLELPADLALAPAGAGRTAQLVVNSDRFDYHAQDTAGAWQLYARAVARSGAAAAPTVALAAGGSGRELTGEELYRLLWQRGLYLGSAVRWVERITLGRGEATAGIRRASPAETEPYVIHPGLVDAMFQTALACFPADGPALVPAGLERFVHYDRGGHRDGLRCHAELFDGGARARIRLVAANGRLVAEADGVRFVDAPTRAEEPPVTPS
;
A
#
# COMPACT_ATOMS: atom_id res chain seq x y z
N GLU A 1 36.64 58.19 22.08
CA GLU A 1 36.18 56.97 21.39
C GLU A 1 37.37 56.10 21.10
N LEU A 2 37.30 54.80 21.40
CA LEU A 2 38.38 53.85 21.14
C LEU A 2 38.02 53.03 19.88
N PRO A 3 39.00 52.73 19.02
CA PRO A 3 38.74 51.98 17.81
C PRO A 3 38.27 50.55 18.16
N PRO A 4 37.30 50.00 17.41
CA PRO A 4 36.81 48.65 17.67
C PRO A 4 37.93 47.62 17.46
N TYR A 5 37.90 46.59 18.32
CA TYR A 5 38.87 45.50 18.33
C TYR A 5 38.93 44.81 16.97
N PRO A 6 40.13 44.59 16.39
CA PRO A 6 40.25 44.02 15.05
C PRO A 6 40.05 42.51 15.14
N PHE A 7 38.80 42.08 14.90
CA PHE A 7 38.50 40.66 14.74
C PHE A 7 39.30 40.10 13.55
N GLN A 8 39.86 38.92 13.71
CA GLN A 8 40.54 38.21 12.63
C GLN A 8 39.46 37.59 11.73
N HIS A 9 39.22 38.20 10.57
CA HIS A 9 38.20 37.74 9.63
C HIS A 9 38.67 36.48 8.88
N GLN A 10 38.41 35.31 9.45
CA GLN A 10 38.47 34.05 8.72
C GLN A 10 37.06 33.64 8.28
N HIS A 11 36.93 33.30 6.99
CA HIS A 11 35.70 32.79 6.42
C HIS A 11 35.51 31.33 6.87
N TYR A 12 34.63 31.11 7.82
CA TYR A 12 34.21 29.77 8.24
C TYR A 12 32.93 29.39 7.48
N TRP A 13 33.09 28.92 6.25
CA TRP A 13 32.02 28.25 5.51
C TRP A 13 32.10 26.74 5.77
N LEU A 14 30.98 26.12 6.10
CA LEU A 14 30.85 24.67 6.02
C LEU A 14 30.75 24.30 4.54
N HIS A 15 31.83 23.77 3.99
CA HIS A 15 31.81 23.18 2.65
C HIS A 15 31.21 21.78 2.77
N PRO A 16 30.18 21.43 1.95
CA PRO A 16 29.75 20.05 1.86
C PRO A 16 30.89 19.24 1.26
N GLU A 17 31.51 18.38 2.08
CA GLU A 17 32.46 17.41 1.60
C GLU A 17 31.74 16.39 0.71
N ALA A 18 32.34 16.06 -0.43
CA ALA A 18 31.95 14.85 -1.16
C ALA A 18 32.08 13.65 -0.19
N PRO A 19 31.13 12.71 -0.19
CA PRO A 19 31.03 11.71 0.87
C PRO A 19 32.32 10.89 0.95
N SER A 20 33.11 11.17 1.99
CA SER A 20 34.27 10.41 2.38
C SER A 20 33.78 9.15 3.08
N VAL A 21 34.23 8.00 2.60
CA VAL A 21 34.05 6.71 3.27
C VAL A 21 34.93 6.75 4.52
N GLY A 22 34.38 7.25 5.63
CA GLY A 22 35.12 7.50 6.86
C GLY A 22 34.21 7.45 8.08
N THR A 23 34.55 6.53 8.99
CA THR A 23 33.96 6.22 10.30
C THR A 23 33.40 7.41 11.09
N GLY A 24 32.12 7.71 10.89
CA GLY A 24 31.32 8.49 11.82
C GLY A 24 30.84 7.61 12.99
N VAL A 25 30.53 8.26 14.12
CA VAL A 25 29.70 7.66 15.19
C VAL A 25 28.55 6.91 14.52
N PRO A 26 28.27 5.64 14.88
CA PRO A 26 27.23 4.90 14.19
C PRO A 26 25.94 5.69 14.32
N HIS A 27 25.39 6.20 13.21
CA HIS A 27 23.94 6.21 13.09
C HIS A 27 23.50 4.81 13.53
N PRO A 28 22.48 4.65 14.39
CA PRO A 28 21.97 3.32 14.69
C PRO A 28 21.77 2.68 13.33
N ALA A 29 22.58 1.66 13.04
CA ALA A 29 22.65 1.11 11.70
C ALA A 29 21.24 0.62 11.43
N VAL A 30 20.53 1.32 10.53
CA VAL A 30 19.29 0.79 9.99
C VAL A 30 19.71 -0.56 9.44
N SER A 31 19.21 -1.63 10.04
CA SER A 31 19.54 -2.99 9.61
C SER A 31 19.34 -3.03 8.09
N ALA A 32 20.23 -3.70 7.34
CA ALA A 32 20.06 -3.83 5.89
C ALA A 32 18.67 -4.41 5.53
N ALA A 33 18.05 -5.17 6.44
CA ALA A 33 16.66 -5.63 6.33
C ALA A 33 15.64 -4.49 6.40
N ALA A 34 15.84 -3.48 7.25
CA ALA A 34 14.98 -2.30 7.35
C ALA A 34 15.17 -1.30 6.18
N ALA A 35 16.28 -1.38 5.45
CA ALA A 35 16.52 -0.55 4.26
C ALA A 35 15.78 -1.03 3.00
N GLY A 36 15.38 -2.30 2.96
CA GLY A 36 14.57 -2.87 1.87
C GLY A 36 13.07 -2.98 2.20
N SER A 37 12.67 -2.75 3.45
CA SER A 37 11.29 -2.89 3.92
C SER A 37 10.41 -1.70 3.53
N LEU A 38 9.14 -1.97 3.18
CA LEU A 38 8.15 -0.93 2.87
C LEU A 38 7.77 -0.15 4.14
N LEU A 39 7.61 -0.86 5.26
CA LEU A 39 7.45 -0.29 6.59
C LEU A 39 8.67 0.53 7.06
N GLY A 40 9.85 0.22 6.51
CA GLY A 40 11.10 0.87 6.82
C GLY A 40 11.58 0.61 8.25
N ALA A 41 12.33 1.56 8.80
CA ALA A 41 12.95 1.39 10.12
C ALA A 41 11.97 1.68 11.26
N ARG A 42 11.95 0.80 12.28
CA ARG A 42 11.39 1.15 13.59
C ARG A 42 12.27 2.20 14.24
N LEU A 43 11.68 3.31 14.70
CA LEU A 43 12.40 4.39 15.37
C LEU A 43 12.90 3.91 16.74
N PRO A 44 14.22 3.70 16.93
CA PRO A 44 14.75 3.00 18.09
C PRO A 44 14.85 3.89 19.34
N SER A 45 14.78 5.21 19.18
CA SER A 45 15.05 6.20 20.24
C SER A 45 13.82 7.02 20.63
N SER A 46 12.61 6.51 20.38
CA SER A 46 11.39 7.21 20.79
C SER A 46 11.13 7.01 22.29
N PRO A 47 10.92 8.09 23.08
CA PRO A 47 10.51 7.97 24.48
C PRO A 47 9.02 7.64 24.63
N LEU A 48 8.26 7.57 23.53
CA LEU A 48 6.84 7.25 23.53
C LEU A 48 6.62 5.75 23.73
N ALA A 49 5.51 5.39 24.37
CA ALA A 49 5.14 3.98 24.57
C ALA A 49 4.72 3.32 23.24
N GLU A 50 4.24 4.13 22.30
CA GLU A 50 3.84 3.76 20.96
C GLU A 50 5.04 3.36 20.09
N ALA A 51 4.92 2.23 19.39
CA ALA A 51 5.89 1.88 18.36
C ALA A 51 5.72 2.81 17.16
N GLN A 52 6.83 3.23 16.58
CA GLN A 52 6.83 4.14 15.43
C GLN A 52 7.76 3.59 14.36
N PHE A 53 7.31 3.68 13.12
CA PHE A 53 8.04 3.25 11.94
C PHE A 53 8.14 4.41 10.95
N ALA A 54 9.18 4.40 10.12
CA ALA A 54 9.39 5.36 9.04
C ALA A 54 9.28 4.65 7.68
N PRO A 55 8.06 4.50 7.14
CA PRO A 55 7.83 3.87 5.84
C PRO A 55 8.63 4.53 4.71
N SER A 56 9.09 3.70 3.78
CA SER A 56 9.84 4.15 2.61
C SER A 56 8.89 4.50 1.47
N LEU A 57 8.78 5.79 1.13
CA LEU A 57 8.06 6.29 -0.04
C LEU A 57 9.00 6.51 -1.23
N ASP A 58 9.83 5.50 -1.53
CA ASP A 58 10.81 5.53 -2.61
C ASP A 58 10.43 4.52 -3.72
N PRO A 59 9.91 4.98 -4.88
CA PRO A 59 9.57 4.12 -6.01
C PRO A 59 10.76 3.35 -6.59
N SER A 60 12.00 3.79 -6.37
CA SER A 60 13.18 3.05 -6.83
C SER A 60 13.45 1.81 -5.99
N ALA A 61 13.11 1.86 -4.69
CA ALA A 61 13.18 0.72 -3.78
C ALA A 61 11.91 -0.16 -3.89
N HIS A 62 10.75 0.47 -4.07
CA HIS A 62 9.45 -0.19 -4.17
C HIS A 62 8.73 0.22 -5.45
N PRO A 63 8.99 -0.47 -6.59
CA PRO A 63 8.42 -0.11 -7.89
C PRO A 63 6.90 -0.12 -7.96
N CYS A 64 6.18 -0.68 -6.98
CA CYS A 64 4.73 -0.64 -6.95
C CYS A 64 4.14 0.71 -6.50
N LEU A 65 4.95 1.59 -5.90
CA LEU A 65 4.47 2.85 -5.30
C LEU A 65 3.92 3.82 -6.35
N ASP A 66 4.58 3.99 -7.49
CA ASP A 66 4.22 4.97 -8.53
C ASP A 66 3.37 4.40 -9.66
N GLU A 67 2.92 3.15 -9.50
CA GLU A 67 2.18 2.41 -10.53
C GLU A 67 0.67 2.58 -10.40
N SER A 68 0.16 3.31 -9.41
CA SER A 68 -1.27 3.65 -9.31
C SER A 68 -1.46 5.13 -9.57
N VAL A 69 -2.04 5.47 -10.72
CA VAL A 69 -2.25 6.86 -11.13
C VAL A 69 -3.75 7.12 -11.23
N VAL A 70 -4.21 8.08 -10.45
CA VAL A 70 -5.62 8.46 -10.33
C VAL A 70 -5.76 9.91 -10.76
N GLY A 71 -6.60 10.18 -11.76
CA GLY A 71 -6.77 11.55 -12.28
C GLY A 71 -5.48 12.17 -12.82
N GLY A 72 -4.54 11.34 -13.32
CA GLY A 72 -3.24 11.78 -13.84
C GLY A 72 -2.17 12.02 -12.78
N ARG A 73 -2.42 11.73 -11.50
CA ARG A 73 -1.46 11.88 -10.40
C ARG A 73 -1.08 10.51 -9.83
N PRO A 74 0.22 10.17 -9.70
CA PRO A 74 0.65 8.98 -8.96
C PRO A 74 0.27 9.09 -7.48
N VAL A 75 -0.40 8.07 -6.97
CA VAL A 75 -0.88 7.98 -5.58
C VAL A 75 -0.47 6.65 -4.97
N VAL A 76 -0.17 6.69 -3.67
CA VAL A 76 0.07 5.48 -2.89
C VAL A 76 -1.23 4.66 -2.81
N SER A 77 -1.18 3.41 -3.26
CA SER A 77 -2.35 2.56 -3.36
C SER A 77 -2.83 2.02 -2.00
N ALA A 78 -4.08 1.56 -1.95
CA ALA A 78 -4.64 0.91 -0.76
C ALA A 78 -3.83 -0.34 -0.35
N GLY A 79 -3.31 -1.09 -1.33
CA GLY A 79 -2.44 -2.23 -1.07
C GLY A 79 -1.18 -1.91 -0.28
N VAL A 80 -0.59 -0.72 -0.48
CA VAL A 80 0.61 -0.27 0.26
C VAL A 80 0.29 -0.05 1.74
N PHE A 81 -0.86 0.57 2.04
CA PHE A 81 -1.28 0.77 3.43
C PHE A 81 -1.61 -0.57 4.11
N VAL A 82 -2.31 -1.48 3.43
CA VAL A 82 -2.62 -2.81 3.97
C VAL A 82 -1.34 -3.60 4.25
N GLU A 83 -0.38 -3.60 3.32
CA GLU A 83 0.91 -4.27 3.53
C GLU A 83 1.70 -3.64 4.69
N SER A 84 1.77 -2.30 4.76
CA SER A 84 2.46 -1.61 5.87
C SER A 84 1.92 -2.02 7.24
N LEU A 85 0.60 -2.20 7.36
CA LEU A 85 -0.06 -2.66 8.59
C LEU A 85 0.27 -4.13 8.91
N ILE A 86 0.26 -4.99 7.89
CA ILE A 86 0.58 -6.42 8.04
C ILE A 86 2.04 -6.60 8.42
N GLU A 87 2.94 -5.89 7.75
CA GLU A 87 4.37 -5.89 8.04
C GLU A 87 4.63 -5.39 9.48
N ALA A 88 3.94 -4.33 9.91
CA ALA A 88 4.10 -3.80 11.26
C ALA A 88 3.64 -4.77 12.36
N VAL A 89 2.50 -5.46 12.16
CA VAL A 89 2.07 -6.52 13.08
C VAL A 89 3.08 -7.68 13.07
N THR A 90 3.59 -8.05 11.91
CA THR A 90 4.57 -9.14 11.76
C THR A 90 5.88 -8.83 12.48
N GLU A 91 6.36 -7.59 12.38
CA GLU A 91 7.55 -7.10 13.09
C GLU A 91 7.34 -7.05 14.61
N LEU A 92 6.15 -6.68 15.09
CA LEU A 92 5.86 -6.52 16.52
C LEU A 92 5.49 -7.83 17.23
N ALA A 93 4.78 -8.74 16.56
CA ALA A 93 4.21 -9.95 17.15
C ALA A 93 4.83 -11.25 16.59
N GLY A 94 5.67 -11.16 15.56
CA GLY A 94 6.22 -12.30 14.83
C GLY A 94 5.36 -12.74 13.64
N PRO A 95 5.88 -13.65 12.81
CA PRO A 95 5.20 -14.14 11.62
C PRO A 95 3.92 -14.92 11.95
N GLY A 96 2.92 -14.77 11.10
CA GLY A 96 1.66 -15.48 11.20
C GLY A 96 0.47 -14.70 10.62
N PRO A 97 -0.75 -15.22 10.79
CA PRO A 97 -1.95 -14.56 10.30
C PRO A 97 -2.18 -13.20 10.96
N VAL A 98 -2.49 -12.19 10.14
CA VAL A 98 -2.78 -10.82 10.56
C VAL A 98 -4.18 -10.43 10.12
N SER A 99 -4.96 -9.85 11.04
CA SER A 99 -6.22 -9.18 10.73
C SER A 99 -6.06 -7.68 10.82
N VAL A 100 -6.52 -6.96 9.81
CA VAL A 100 -6.71 -5.51 9.80
C VAL A 100 -8.22 -5.25 9.81
N GLU A 101 -8.70 -4.41 10.71
CA GLU A 101 -10.11 -4.08 10.91
C GLU A 101 -10.31 -2.57 10.87
N ASP A 102 -11.51 -2.15 10.47
CA ASP A 102 -11.93 -0.75 10.42
C ASP A 102 -10.91 0.17 9.73
N LEU A 103 -10.36 -0.29 8.60
CA LEU A 103 -9.42 0.50 7.81
C LEU A 103 -10.17 1.65 7.15
N GLU A 104 -9.71 2.87 7.42
CA GLU A 104 -10.17 4.10 6.79
C GLU A 104 -9.01 4.74 6.02
N LEU A 105 -9.31 5.20 4.80
CA LEU A 105 -8.37 5.88 3.93
C LEU A 105 -8.94 7.28 3.56
N PRO A 106 -8.80 8.28 4.44
CA PRO A 106 -9.52 9.55 4.34
C PRO A 106 -9.09 10.45 3.16
N ALA A 107 -7.87 10.29 2.67
CA ALA A 107 -7.29 11.13 1.61
C ALA A 107 -6.38 10.30 0.69
N ASP A 108 -6.12 10.80 -0.51
CA ASP A 108 -5.13 10.21 -1.41
C ASP A 108 -3.74 10.78 -1.12
N LEU A 109 -2.77 9.90 -0.84
CA LEU A 109 -1.37 10.29 -0.67
C LEU A 109 -0.70 10.36 -2.04
N ALA A 110 -0.57 11.57 -2.58
CA ALA A 110 0.18 11.78 -3.81
C ALA A 110 1.67 11.51 -3.58
N LEU A 111 2.30 10.82 -4.51
CA LEU A 111 3.76 10.73 -4.53
C LEU A 111 4.33 12.05 -5.00
N ALA A 112 5.39 12.46 -4.33
CA ALA A 112 6.15 13.63 -4.73
C ALA A 112 6.97 13.34 -6.01
N PRO A 113 7.28 14.37 -6.81
CA PRO A 113 8.15 14.21 -7.97
C PRO A 113 9.49 13.56 -7.60
N ALA A 114 10.10 12.84 -8.54
CA ALA A 114 11.36 12.16 -8.34
C ALA A 114 12.42 13.08 -7.70
N GLY A 115 12.97 12.66 -6.55
CA GLY A 115 13.98 13.40 -5.78
C GLY A 115 13.43 14.29 -4.66
N ALA A 116 12.12 14.53 -4.58
CA ALA A 116 11.47 15.18 -3.45
C ALA A 116 10.91 14.13 -2.49
N GLY A 117 11.75 13.51 -1.66
CA GLY A 117 11.28 12.50 -0.70
C GLY A 117 10.22 13.08 0.26
N ARG A 118 9.15 12.33 0.52
CA ARG A 118 8.16 12.65 1.57
C ARG A 118 8.43 11.81 2.80
N THR A 119 8.43 12.46 3.95
CA THR A 119 8.50 11.75 5.24
C THR A 119 7.15 11.13 5.55
N ALA A 120 7.14 9.83 5.81
CA ALA A 120 5.99 9.11 6.34
C ALA A 120 6.28 8.56 7.73
N GLN A 121 5.23 8.36 8.51
CA GLN A 121 5.32 7.74 9.82
C GLN A 121 4.09 6.87 10.09
N LEU A 122 4.32 5.62 10.51
CA LEU A 122 3.28 4.76 11.06
C LEU A 122 3.42 4.73 12.57
N VAL A 123 2.37 5.15 13.28
CA VAL A 123 2.30 5.12 14.75
C VAL A 123 1.40 3.99 15.19
N VAL A 124 1.89 3.14 16.08
CA VAL A 124 1.18 1.97 16.61
C VAL A 124 0.97 2.15 18.12
N ASN A 125 -0.29 2.30 18.52
CA ASN A 125 -0.71 2.34 19.91
C ASN A 125 -1.57 1.12 20.22
N SER A 126 -1.01 0.16 20.95
CA SER A 126 -1.63 -1.15 21.18
C SER A 126 -1.94 -1.84 19.86
N ASP A 127 -3.22 -1.95 19.47
CA ASP A 127 -3.67 -2.51 18.20
C ASP A 127 -4.14 -1.44 17.20
N ARG A 128 -4.08 -0.15 17.54
CA ARG A 128 -4.46 0.95 16.65
C ARG A 128 -3.26 1.48 15.88
N PHE A 129 -3.45 1.70 14.60
CA PHE A 129 -2.44 2.15 13.65
C PHE A 129 -2.91 3.43 12.97
N ASP A 130 -2.07 4.47 13.00
CA ASP A 130 -2.31 5.71 12.28
C ASP A 130 -1.09 6.00 11.36
N TYR A 131 -1.32 6.00 10.05
CA TYR A 131 -0.31 6.31 9.02
C TYR A 131 -0.41 7.78 8.63
N HIS A 132 0.69 8.51 8.81
CA HIS A 132 0.81 9.92 8.47
C HIS A 132 1.90 10.13 7.42
N ALA A 133 1.75 11.19 6.63
CA ALA A 133 2.83 11.72 5.81
C ALA A 133 2.85 13.24 5.88
N GLN A 134 4.04 13.82 5.65
CA GLN A 134 4.21 15.26 5.59
C GLN A 134 3.82 15.82 4.22
N ASP A 135 3.07 16.92 4.24
CA ASP A 135 2.88 17.76 3.06
C ASP A 135 4.16 18.56 2.74
N THR A 136 4.10 19.39 1.70
CA THR A 136 5.25 20.23 1.30
C THR A 136 5.59 21.34 2.29
N ALA A 137 4.66 21.70 3.20
CA ALA A 137 4.89 22.63 4.29
C ALA A 137 5.44 21.94 5.55
N GLY A 138 5.59 20.61 5.53
CA GLY A 138 6.04 19.80 6.66
C GLY A 138 4.94 19.48 7.67
N ALA A 139 3.67 19.81 7.38
CA ALA A 139 2.54 19.48 8.24
C ALA A 139 2.16 18.01 8.08
N TRP A 140 1.85 17.35 9.19
CA TRP A 140 1.44 15.95 9.19
C TRP A 140 -0.04 15.80 8.87
N GLN A 141 -0.36 14.95 7.89
CA GLN A 141 -1.71 14.56 7.54
C GLN A 141 -1.90 13.05 7.71
N LEU A 142 -3.08 12.63 8.18
CA LEU A 142 -3.47 11.23 8.31
C LEU A 142 -3.95 10.68 6.95
N TYR A 143 -3.41 9.54 6.53
CA TYR A 143 -3.78 8.87 5.27
C TYR A 143 -4.34 7.47 5.44
N ALA A 144 -4.04 6.80 6.56
CA ALA A 144 -4.70 5.55 6.93
C ALA A 144 -4.88 5.44 8.43
N ARG A 145 -6.01 4.88 8.85
CA ARG A 145 -6.26 4.47 10.23
C ARG A 145 -6.88 3.08 10.24
N ALA A 146 -6.42 2.21 11.13
CA ALA A 146 -6.99 0.88 11.29
C ALA A 146 -6.72 0.32 12.68
N VAL A 147 -7.35 -0.82 12.97
CA VAL A 147 -6.98 -1.70 14.05
C VAL A 147 -6.34 -2.95 13.45
N ALA A 148 -5.12 -3.34 13.84
CA ALA A 148 -4.48 -4.54 13.32
C ALA A 148 -3.94 -5.44 14.44
N ARG A 149 -4.15 -6.76 14.29
CA ARG A 149 -3.84 -7.76 15.32
C ARG A 149 -3.25 -9.02 14.70
N SER A 150 -2.34 -9.66 15.44
CA SER A 150 -1.84 -10.99 15.11
C SER A 150 -2.82 -12.07 15.59
N GLY A 151 -2.66 -13.29 15.08
CA GLY A 151 -3.41 -14.45 15.55
C GLY A 151 -4.82 -14.54 14.98
N ALA A 152 -5.03 -14.04 13.76
CA ALA A 152 -6.28 -14.29 13.05
C ALA A 152 -6.55 -15.81 12.97
N ALA A 153 -7.83 -16.20 13.04
CA ALA A 153 -8.22 -17.60 13.02
C ALA A 153 -7.65 -18.34 11.80
N ALA A 154 -7.43 -19.66 11.92
CA ALA A 154 -6.90 -20.44 10.82
C ALA A 154 -7.76 -20.30 9.56
N ALA A 155 -7.13 -20.00 8.41
CA ALA A 155 -7.85 -19.84 7.15
C ALA A 155 -8.69 -21.09 6.83
N PRO A 156 -10.00 -20.92 6.61
CA PRO A 156 -10.85 -22.02 6.17
C PRO A 156 -10.46 -22.47 4.76
N THR A 157 -10.83 -23.70 4.43
CA THR A 157 -10.83 -24.18 3.05
C THR A 157 -12.13 -23.71 2.40
N VAL A 158 -12.03 -23.03 1.26
CA VAL A 158 -13.18 -22.49 0.55
C VAL A 158 -13.18 -23.03 -0.87
N ALA A 159 -14.31 -23.59 -1.30
CA ALA A 159 -14.54 -23.85 -2.71
C ALA A 159 -15.00 -22.53 -3.35
N LEU A 160 -14.13 -21.87 -4.12
CA LEU A 160 -14.61 -20.86 -5.05
C LEU A 160 -15.42 -21.56 -6.13
N ALA A 161 -16.60 -21.02 -6.46
CA ALA A 161 -17.36 -21.48 -7.60
C ALA A 161 -16.46 -21.48 -8.85
N ALA A 162 -16.57 -22.51 -9.68
CA ALA A 162 -15.96 -22.48 -11.00
C ALA A 162 -16.47 -21.21 -11.71
N GLY A 163 -15.56 -20.42 -12.30
CA GLY A 163 -15.89 -19.13 -12.91
C GLY A 163 -17.19 -19.22 -13.69
N GLY A 164 -18.14 -18.31 -13.39
CA GLY A 164 -19.50 -18.39 -13.91
C GLY A 164 -19.53 -18.38 -15.45
N SER A 165 -20.69 -18.60 -16.04
CA SER A 165 -20.91 -18.50 -17.50
C SER A 165 -20.91 -17.05 -18.02
N GLY A 166 -20.12 -16.19 -17.39
CA GLY A 166 -20.07 -14.76 -17.57
C GLY A 166 -19.25 -14.33 -18.79
N ARG A 167 -19.24 -13.02 -19.05
CA ARG A 167 -18.34 -12.46 -20.06
C ARG A 167 -16.90 -12.57 -19.56
N GLU A 168 -16.05 -13.22 -20.34
CA GLU A 168 -14.62 -13.28 -20.06
C GLU A 168 -13.92 -12.06 -20.68
N LEU A 169 -12.98 -11.49 -19.93
CA LEU A 169 -12.02 -10.49 -20.39
C LEU A 169 -10.61 -10.98 -20.11
N THR A 170 -9.70 -10.66 -21.01
CA THR A 170 -8.26 -10.67 -20.72
C THR A 170 -7.91 -9.58 -19.70
N GLY A 171 -6.78 -9.73 -19.02
CA GLY A 171 -6.24 -8.70 -18.14
C GLY A 171 -6.05 -7.37 -18.86
N GLU A 172 -5.54 -7.39 -20.10
CA GLU A 172 -5.39 -6.17 -20.91
C GLU A 172 -6.71 -5.44 -21.18
N GLU A 173 -7.78 -6.19 -21.45
CA GLU A 173 -9.12 -5.61 -21.62
C GLU A 173 -9.64 -5.01 -20.32
N LEU A 174 -9.45 -5.68 -19.19
CA LEU A 174 -9.78 -5.14 -17.87
C LEU A 174 -9.03 -3.82 -17.63
N TYR A 175 -7.71 -3.79 -17.81
CA TYR A 175 -6.92 -2.58 -17.57
C TYR A 175 -7.25 -1.46 -18.56
N ARG A 176 -7.66 -1.79 -19.79
CA ARG A 176 -8.17 -0.80 -20.74
C ARG A 176 -9.49 -0.18 -20.26
N LEU A 177 -10.38 -0.97 -19.65
CA LEU A 177 -11.61 -0.44 -19.05
C LEU A 177 -11.30 0.46 -17.85
N LEU A 178 -10.38 0.06 -16.97
CA LEU A 178 -9.95 0.89 -15.83
C LEU A 178 -9.29 2.19 -16.31
N TRP A 179 -8.48 2.14 -17.37
CA TRP A 179 -7.88 3.29 -18.01
C TRP A 179 -8.93 4.27 -18.55
N GLN A 180 -9.99 3.77 -19.20
CA GLN A 180 -11.10 4.60 -19.70
C GLN A 180 -11.85 5.31 -18.56
N ARG A 181 -11.79 4.75 -17.34
CA ARG A 181 -12.36 5.33 -16.12
C ARG A 181 -11.40 6.29 -15.41
N GLY A 182 -10.20 6.53 -15.93
CA GLY A 182 -9.21 7.43 -15.31
C GLY A 182 -8.31 6.78 -14.26
N LEU A 183 -8.28 5.45 -14.20
CA LEU A 183 -7.37 4.66 -13.37
C LEU A 183 -6.26 4.07 -14.25
N TYR A 184 -5.06 4.61 -14.13
CA TYR A 184 -3.90 4.15 -14.90
C TYR A 184 -3.02 3.33 -13.96
N LEU A 185 -2.98 2.03 -14.22
CA LEU A 185 -2.22 1.08 -13.43
C LEU A 185 -0.94 0.71 -14.17
N GLY A 186 0.19 0.58 -13.50
CA GLY A 186 1.45 0.14 -14.07
C GLY A 186 1.64 -1.39 -13.98
N SER A 187 2.68 -1.90 -14.64
CA SER A 187 3.00 -3.32 -14.70
C SER A 187 3.16 -4.02 -13.33
N ALA A 188 3.71 -3.34 -12.32
CA ALA A 188 3.98 -3.92 -11.00
C ALA A 188 2.70 -4.16 -10.18
N VAL A 189 1.57 -3.55 -10.56
CA VAL A 189 0.27 -3.71 -9.90
C VAL A 189 -0.79 -4.35 -10.81
N ARG A 190 -0.44 -4.67 -12.07
CA ARG A 190 -1.27 -5.40 -13.03
C ARG A 190 -1.10 -6.91 -12.91
N TRP A 191 -1.78 -7.53 -11.95
CA TRP A 191 -1.64 -8.96 -11.68
C TRP A 191 -2.78 -9.84 -12.19
N VAL A 192 -3.95 -9.27 -12.51
CA VAL A 192 -5.05 -9.99 -13.18
C VAL A 192 -4.64 -10.38 -14.59
N GLU A 193 -4.67 -11.69 -14.88
CA GLU A 193 -4.35 -12.28 -16.19
C GLU A 193 -5.61 -12.46 -17.05
N ARG A 194 -6.69 -12.93 -16.42
CA ARG A 194 -8.03 -13.12 -17.01
C ARG A 194 -9.08 -12.90 -15.95
N ILE A 195 -10.26 -12.45 -16.35
CA ILE A 195 -11.37 -12.23 -15.43
C ILE A 195 -12.70 -12.61 -16.09
N THR A 196 -13.54 -13.30 -15.33
CA THR A 196 -14.90 -13.67 -15.73
C THR A 196 -15.89 -12.83 -14.94
N LEU A 197 -16.73 -12.08 -15.64
CA LEU A 197 -17.70 -11.15 -15.05
C LEU A 197 -19.07 -11.82 -14.89
N GLY A 198 -19.58 -11.82 -13.67
CA GLY A 198 -20.94 -12.22 -13.32
C GLY A 198 -21.83 -11.03 -12.97
N ARG A 199 -23.03 -11.31 -12.43
CA ARG A 199 -23.97 -10.26 -12.01
C ARG A 199 -23.58 -9.77 -10.61
N GLY A 200 -22.84 -8.67 -10.54
CA GLY A 200 -22.35 -8.11 -9.28
C GLY A 200 -21.24 -8.94 -8.65
N GLU A 201 -20.60 -9.81 -9.41
CA GLU A 201 -19.47 -10.63 -8.97
C GLU A 201 -18.46 -10.76 -10.10
N ALA A 202 -17.20 -11.06 -9.77
CA ALA A 202 -16.17 -11.35 -10.74
C ALA A 202 -15.16 -12.34 -10.18
N THR A 203 -14.61 -13.18 -11.06
CA THR A 203 -13.54 -14.13 -10.71
C THR A 203 -12.34 -13.91 -11.61
N ALA A 204 -11.21 -13.54 -11.02
CA ALA A 204 -9.96 -13.28 -11.69
C ALA A 204 -8.94 -14.41 -11.47
N GLY A 205 -8.22 -14.77 -12.54
CA GLY A 205 -6.95 -15.49 -12.45
C GLY A 205 -5.82 -14.49 -12.23
N ILE A 206 -4.96 -14.76 -11.25
CA ILE A 206 -3.84 -13.91 -10.91
C ILE A 206 -2.56 -14.53 -11.48
N ARG A 207 -1.77 -13.72 -12.20
CA ARG A 207 -0.52 -14.15 -12.81
C ARG A 207 0.47 -14.64 -11.75
N ARG A 208 1.38 -15.50 -12.17
CA ARG A 208 2.51 -15.89 -11.33
C ARG A 208 3.45 -14.69 -11.15
N ALA A 209 3.83 -14.42 -9.91
CA ALA A 209 4.87 -13.45 -9.59
C ALA A 209 6.23 -14.16 -9.44
N SER A 210 7.31 -13.47 -9.80
CA SER A 210 8.66 -13.98 -9.53
C SER A 210 9.02 -13.75 -8.07
N PRO A 211 9.88 -14.57 -7.45
CA PRO A 211 10.33 -14.33 -6.07
C PRO A 211 10.92 -12.93 -5.86
N ALA A 212 11.69 -12.43 -6.83
CA ALA A 212 12.28 -11.09 -6.82
C ALA A 212 11.26 -9.95 -6.90
N GLU A 213 10.04 -10.23 -7.38
CA GLU A 213 8.93 -9.27 -7.36
C GLU A 213 8.22 -9.28 -6.01
N THR A 214 8.11 -10.44 -5.36
CA THR A 214 7.37 -10.60 -4.11
C THR A 214 8.18 -10.30 -2.86
N GLU A 215 9.51 -10.45 -2.92
CA GLU A 215 10.40 -10.01 -1.85
C GLU A 215 10.59 -8.49 -1.97
N PRO A 216 10.56 -7.73 -0.86
CA PRO A 216 10.61 -8.17 0.54
C PRO A 216 9.24 -8.18 1.26
N TYR A 217 8.12 -8.12 0.53
CA TYR A 217 6.80 -7.96 1.11
C TYR A 217 6.26 -9.24 1.80
N VAL A 218 5.54 -9.07 2.91
CA VAL A 218 4.71 -10.12 3.52
C VAL A 218 3.57 -10.48 2.56
N ILE A 219 2.86 -9.47 2.06
CA ILE A 219 1.97 -9.57 0.91
C ILE A 219 2.22 -8.41 -0.05
N HIS A 220 2.65 -8.72 -1.27
CA HIS A 220 2.95 -7.70 -2.28
C HIS A 220 1.77 -6.71 -2.45
N PRO A 221 1.98 -5.39 -2.35
CA PRO A 221 0.92 -4.38 -2.47
C PRO A 221 0.07 -4.54 -3.74
N GLY A 222 0.72 -4.80 -4.88
CA GLY A 222 0.04 -5.08 -6.16
C GLY A 222 -0.86 -6.32 -6.15
N LEU A 223 -0.61 -7.31 -5.29
CA LEU A 223 -1.51 -8.46 -5.13
C LEU A 223 -2.76 -8.07 -4.35
N VAL A 224 -2.61 -7.24 -3.31
CA VAL A 224 -3.75 -6.66 -2.57
C VAL A 224 -4.57 -5.78 -3.51
N ASP A 225 -3.92 -4.92 -4.29
CA ASP A 225 -4.62 -4.08 -5.27
C ASP A 225 -5.31 -4.91 -6.35
N ALA A 226 -4.74 -6.03 -6.80
CA ALA A 226 -5.41 -6.93 -7.73
C ALA A 226 -6.70 -7.55 -7.16
N MET A 227 -6.77 -7.74 -5.84
CA MET A 227 -8.03 -8.11 -5.18
C MET A 227 -9.07 -6.99 -5.37
N PHE A 228 -8.69 -5.74 -5.10
CA PHE A 228 -9.59 -4.59 -5.30
C PHE A 228 -9.96 -4.38 -6.77
N GLN A 229 -9.02 -4.54 -7.71
CA GLN A 229 -9.25 -4.47 -9.15
C GLN A 229 -10.28 -5.53 -9.61
N THR A 230 -10.29 -6.71 -8.98
CA THR A 230 -11.30 -7.75 -9.25
C THR A 230 -12.70 -7.25 -8.86
N ALA A 231 -12.84 -6.58 -7.70
CA ALA A 231 -14.10 -5.96 -7.32
C ALA A 231 -14.49 -4.78 -8.23
N LEU A 232 -13.51 -3.97 -8.68
CA LEU A 232 -13.75 -2.86 -9.59
C LEU A 232 -14.38 -3.28 -10.92
N ALA A 233 -14.11 -4.52 -11.37
CA ALA A 233 -14.70 -5.12 -12.57
C ALA A 233 -16.20 -5.43 -12.44
N CYS A 234 -16.74 -5.47 -11.21
CA CYS A 234 -18.15 -5.69 -10.96
C CYS A 234 -19.01 -4.42 -11.16
N PHE A 235 -18.37 -3.24 -11.21
CA PHE A 235 -19.06 -1.97 -11.41
C PHE A 235 -19.30 -1.68 -12.91
N PRO A 236 -20.29 -0.84 -13.26
CA PRO A 236 -20.55 -0.42 -14.63
C PRO A 236 -19.30 0.17 -15.31
N ALA A 237 -19.08 -0.21 -16.57
CA ALA A 237 -17.88 0.18 -17.32
C ALA A 237 -17.81 1.69 -17.63
N ASP A 238 -18.97 2.35 -17.71
CA ASP A 238 -19.16 3.78 -17.93
C ASP A 238 -19.23 4.59 -16.61
N GLY A 239 -18.97 3.94 -15.48
CA GLY A 239 -18.94 4.57 -14.17
C GLY A 239 -17.66 5.39 -13.89
N PRO A 240 -17.63 6.13 -12.77
CA PRO A 240 -16.49 6.96 -12.39
C PRO A 240 -15.23 6.14 -12.06
N ALA A 241 -14.11 6.83 -11.93
CA ALA A 241 -12.90 6.31 -11.28
C ALA A 241 -13.25 5.95 -9.84
N LEU A 242 -13.19 4.67 -9.47
CA LEU A 242 -13.47 4.22 -8.11
C LEU A 242 -12.18 3.80 -7.41
N VAL A 243 -11.98 4.26 -6.18
CA VAL A 243 -10.82 3.91 -5.34
C VAL A 243 -11.28 3.34 -4.00
N PRO A 244 -10.53 2.40 -3.38
CA PRO A 244 -10.85 1.92 -2.04
C PRO A 244 -10.75 3.05 -1.01
N ALA A 245 -11.83 3.31 -0.26
CA ALA A 245 -11.86 4.32 0.82
C ALA A 245 -11.76 3.69 2.22
N GLY A 246 -11.90 2.37 2.31
CA GLY A 246 -11.80 1.64 3.56
C GLY A 246 -12.38 0.24 3.45
N LEU A 247 -12.22 -0.54 4.50
CA LEU A 247 -12.76 -1.90 4.63
C LEU A 247 -13.08 -2.22 6.09
N GLU A 248 -14.00 -3.15 6.31
CA GLU A 248 -14.35 -3.61 7.66
C GLU A 248 -13.31 -4.58 8.19
N ARG A 249 -12.85 -5.49 7.32
CA ARG A 249 -11.86 -6.50 7.71
C ARG A 249 -11.03 -6.97 6.53
N PHE A 250 -9.73 -7.09 6.73
CA PHE A 250 -8.80 -7.76 5.85
C PHE A 250 -8.05 -8.81 6.67
N VAL A 251 -7.91 -10.02 6.16
CA VAL A 251 -7.07 -11.04 6.81
C VAL A 251 -6.04 -11.55 5.84
N HIS A 252 -4.78 -11.47 6.26
CA HIS A 252 -3.66 -12.18 5.65
C HIS A 252 -3.40 -13.47 6.44
N TYR A 253 -3.35 -14.61 5.77
CA TYR A 253 -3.28 -15.90 6.46
C TYR A 253 -1.90 -16.55 6.54
N ASP A 254 -0.84 -15.86 6.07
CA ASP A 254 0.56 -16.30 5.98
C ASP A 254 0.81 -17.82 6.18
N ARG A 255 0.98 -18.54 5.07
CA ARG A 255 1.07 -20.01 5.11
C ARG A 255 2.35 -20.60 4.55
N GLY A 256 3.30 -19.77 4.07
CA GLY A 256 4.49 -20.22 3.35
C GLY A 256 4.15 -21.02 2.07
N GLY A 257 5.11 -21.07 1.14
CA GLY A 257 5.01 -21.85 -0.11
C GLY A 257 4.63 -21.03 -1.36
N HIS A 258 4.80 -21.66 -2.52
CA HIS A 258 4.61 -21.01 -3.82
C HIS A 258 3.14 -20.62 -4.03
N ARG A 259 2.92 -19.34 -4.31
CA ARG A 259 1.61 -18.74 -4.61
C ARG A 259 1.26 -18.97 -6.08
N ASP A 260 1.15 -20.24 -6.48
CA ASP A 260 0.83 -20.62 -7.86
C ASP A 260 -0.68 -20.89 -8.01
N GLY A 261 -1.22 -20.52 -9.18
CA GLY A 261 -2.63 -20.73 -9.50
C GLY A 261 -3.59 -19.95 -8.61
N LEU A 262 -3.20 -18.73 -8.21
CA LEU A 262 -4.03 -17.84 -7.42
C LEU A 262 -5.30 -17.45 -8.19
N ARG A 263 -6.43 -17.52 -7.49
CA ARG A 263 -7.73 -17.03 -7.99
C ARG A 263 -8.32 -16.05 -6.99
N CYS A 264 -8.80 -14.93 -7.51
CA CYS A 264 -9.49 -13.92 -6.74
C CYS A 264 -10.96 -13.93 -7.12
N HIS A 265 -11.85 -13.91 -6.14
CA HIS A 265 -13.29 -13.75 -6.36
C HIS A 265 -13.80 -12.56 -5.57
N ALA A 266 -14.54 -11.68 -6.21
CA ALA A 266 -15.18 -10.54 -5.59
C ALA A 266 -16.70 -10.62 -5.81
N GLU A 267 -17.48 -10.27 -4.78
CA GLU A 267 -18.92 -10.06 -4.85
C GLU A 267 -19.25 -8.67 -4.30
N LEU A 268 -20.15 -7.97 -4.98
CA LEU A 268 -20.77 -6.75 -4.49
C LEU A 268 -22.05 -7.11 -3.72
N PHE A 269 -22.23 -6.46 -2.58
CA PHE A 269 -23.43 -6.59 -1.76
C PHE A 269 -23.92 -5.21 -1.30
N ASP A 270 -25.01 -5.16 -0.54
CA ASP A 270 -25.66 -3.91 -0.10
C ASP A 270 -25.94 -2.94 -1.27
N GLY A 271 -26.45 -3.49 -2.37
CA GLY A 271 -26.77 -2.70 -3.57
C GLY A 271 -25.55 -2.17 -4.32
N GLY A 272 -24.35 -2.73 -4.09
CA GLY A 272 -23.11 -2.27 -4.71
C GLY A 272 -22.26 -1.35 -3.84
N ALA A 273 -22.72 -1.05 -2.61
CA ALA A 273 -22.00 -0.17 -1.70
C ALA A 273 -20.77 -0.82 -1.05
N ARG A 274 -20.74 -2.16 -0.98
CA ARG A 274 -19.67 -2.91 -0.34
C ARG A 274 -19.26 -4.10 -1.19
N ALA A 275 -17.99 -4.49 -1.09
CA ALA A 275 -17.46 -5.70 -1.71
C ALA A 275 -16.90 -6.67 -0.67
N ARG A 276 -17.07 -7.95 -0.94
CA ARG A 276 -16.34 -9.05 -0.29
C ARG A 276 -15.43 -9.68 -1.33
N ILE A 277 -14.19 -9.93 -0.95
CA ILE A 277 -13.14 -10.39 -1.85
C ILE A 277 -12.35 -11.51 -1.20
N ARG A 278 -12.13 -12.60 -1.92
CA ARG A 278 -11.39 -13.78 -1.45
C ARG A 278 -10.30 -14.14 -2.45
N LEU A 279 -9.07 -14.24 -1.96
CA LEU A 279 -7.92 -14.73 -2.71
C LEU A 279 -7.59 -16.14 -2.24
N VAL A 280 -7.68 -17.12 -3.13
CA VAL A 280 -7.38 -18.53 -2.84
C VAL A 280 -6.23 -19.05 -3.67
N ALA A 281 -5.48 -19.99 -3.09
CA ALA A 281 -4.50 -20.79 -3.82
C ALA A 281 -5.17 -21.92 -4.61
N ALA A 282 -4.41 -22.58 -5.50
CA ALA A 282 -4.89 -23.70 -6.31
C ALA A 282 -5.50 -24.85 -5.49
N ASN A 283 -5.07 -25.03 -4.25
CA ASN A 283 -5.59 -26.04 -3.31
C ASN A 283 -6.88 -25.63 -2.57
N GLY A 284 -7.45 -24.46 -2.85
CA GLY A 284 -8.67 -23.95 -2.22
C GLY A 284 -8.48 -23.34 -0.83
N ARG A 285 -7.25 -23.19 -0.35
CA ARG A 285 -6.96 -22.46 0.90
C ARG A 285 -6.99 -20.95 0.62
N LEU A 286 -7.59 -20.19 1.54
CA LEU A 286 -7.49 -18.74 1.53
C LEU A 286 -6.04 -18.30 1.78
N VAL A 287 -5.61 -17.32 0.99
CA VAL A 287 -4.36 -16.58 1.11
C VAL A 287 -4.64 -15.23 1.77
N ALA A 288 -5.70 -14.57 1.32
CA ALA A 288 -6.22 -13.35 1.93
C ALA A 288 -7.73 -13.22 1.69
N GLU A 289 -8.39 -12.45 2.53
CA GLU A 289 -9.78 -12.03 2.33
C GLU A 289 -9.98 -10.58 2.76
N ALA A 290 -10.91 -9.89 2.11
CA ALA A 290 -11.32 -8.54 2.42
C ALA A 290 -12.87 -8.48 2.48
N ASP A 291 -13.43 -8.01 3.58
CA ASP A 291 -14.85 -7.84 3.81
C ASP A 291 -15.21 -6.36 3.98
N GLY A 292 -16.39 -5.98 3.50
CA GLY A 292 -16.90 -4.62 3.67
C GLY A 292 -16.07 -3.56 2.96
N VAL A 293 -15.38 -3.90 1.87
CA VAL A 293 -14.57 -2.95 1.10
C VAL A 293 -15.49 -1.90 0.49
N ARG A 294 -15.24 -0.63 0.78
CA ARG A 294 -15.99 0.51 0.24
C ARG A 294 -15.17 1.19 -0.83
N PHE A 295 -15.83 1.49 -1.94
CA PHE A 295 -15.26 2.27 -3.03
C PHE A 295 -15.94 3.63 -3.10
N VAL A 296 -15.17 4.67 -3.38
CA VAL A 296 -15.68 6.04 -3.61
C VAL A 296 -15.16 6.56 -4.92
N ASP A 297 -15.89 7.52 -5.49
CA ASP A 297 -15.46 8.26 -6.67
C ASP A 297 -14.19 9.02 -6.32
N ALA A 298 -13.10 8.78 -7.08
CA ALA A 298 -11.82 9.41 -6.83
C ALA A 298 -11.91 10.96 -6.72
N PRO A 299 -12.68 11.68 -7.55
CA PRO A 299 -12.82 13.13 -7.41
C PRO A 299 -13.53 13.59 -6.12
N THR A 300 -14.27 12.70 -5.46
CA THR A 300 -14.97 13.02 -4.19
C THR A 300 -14.10 12.80 -2.97
N ARG A 301 -12.98 12.08 -3.14
CA ARG A 301 -12.00 11.88 -2.08
C ARG A 301 -11.18 13.15 -1.92
N ALA A 302 -10.85 13.50 -0.68
CA ALA A 302 -10.05 14.68 -0.41
C ALA A 302 -8.70 14.55 -1.13
N GLU A 303 -8.51 15.38 -2.16
CA GLU A 303 -7.23 15.56 -2.81
C GLU A 303 -6.36 16.47 -1.95
N GLU A 304 -5.09 16.13 -1.82
CA GLU A 304 -4.12 17.04 -1.26
C GLU A 304 -4.01 18.30 -2.15
N PRO A 305 -3.94 19.52 -1.58
CA PRO A 305 -3.83 20.74 -2.37
C PRO A 305 -2.62 20.69 -3.32
N PRO A 306 -2.74 21.23 -4.54
CA PRO A 306 -1.69 21.14 -5.54
C PRO A 306 -0.39 21.78 -5.05
N VAL A 307 0.72 21.11 -5.32
CA VAL A 307 2.07 21.65 -5.11
C VAL A 307 2.26 22.82 -6.05
N THR A 308 2.14 24.05 -5.54
CA THR A 308 2.65 25.23 -6.26
C THR A 308 4.17 25.14 -6.25
N PRO A 309 4.83 25.06 -7.42
CA PRO A 309 6.28 25.21 -7.46
C PRO A 309 6.63 26.64 -7.04
N SER A 310 7.52 26.77 -6.05
CA SER A 310 8.16 28.03 -5.68
C SER A 310 9.22 28.44 -6.70
#